data_AF-A0A8J2K8R4-F1
#
_entry.id   AF-A0A8J2K8R4-F1
#
_cell.length_a   1.000
_cell.length_b   1.000
_cell.length_c   1.000
_cell.angle_alpha   90.00
_cell.angle_beta   90.00
_cell.angle_gamma   90.00
#
_symmetry.space_group_name_H-M   'P 1'
#
loop_
_entity.id
_entity.type
_entity.pdbx_description
1 polymer ?
#
loop_
_entity_poly.entity_id
_entity_poly.type
_entity_poly.pdbx_seq_one_letter_code
_entity_poly.pdbx_strand_id
1 'polypeptide(L)'
;MLCKCFSVLPYMLVALVFESVANVIPPNSDSKNVTQDNVEVPLKKFDYYVSGFDYDNRPIIIMDSGKWDTEWLVERPDECSKVLGNYAKYVDELSSGTFKYKFNNTYGKDNEINEEFVFIKDYDNYDFRRVQNSAVTKLGQQFLHLLKKFESKLGYGFIINANPLVQQLMELSRSTVGRVFERIDIYGTNSRKWIPQLLRKIPVDQLPPKYGGSQHEPIFKYDFLLGAKI
;
A
#
# COMPACT_ATOMS: atom_id res chain seq x y z
N MET A 1 41.40 -14.59 19.04
CA MET A 1 40.41 -15.63 18.69
C MET A 1 39.04 -15.08 19.09
N LEU A 2 38.39 -14.31 18.22
CA LEU A 2 37.16 -13.56 18.52
C LEU A 2 35.93 -14.43 18.22
N CYS A 3 35.08 -14.60 19.23
CA CYS A 3 33.87 -15.42 19.18
C CYS A 3 32.87 -14.94 18.11
N LYS A 4 32.52 -15.87 17.22
CA LYS A 4 31.39 -15.81 16.29
C LYS A 4 30.07 -16.01 17.06
N CYS A 5 29.50 -14.96 17.65
CA CYS A 5 28.14 -14.99 18.21
C CYS A 5 27.39 -13.68 17.90
N PHE A 6 27.14 -13.37 16.63
CA PHE A 6 26.27 -12.25 16.23
C PHE A 6 25.36 -12.55 15.02
N SER A 7 25.12 -13.82 14.68
CA SER A 7 24.33 -14.20 13.48
C SER A 7 22.86 -14.57 13.74
N VAL A 8 22.36 -14.43 14.97
CA VAL A 8 20.98 -14.87 15.32
C VAL A 8 20.06 -13.72 15.75
N LEU A 9 20.61 -12.52 15.99
CA LEU A 9 19.82 -11.35 16.42
C LEU A 9 18.77 -10.86 15.40
N PRO A 10 18.96 -10.91 14.07
CA PRO A 10 17.93 -10.44 13.13
C PRO A 10 16.66 -11.30 13.16
N TYR A 11 16.79 -12.59 13.47
CA TYR A 11 15.66 -13.53 13.47
C TYR A 11 14.83 -13.45 14.76
N MET A 12 15.45 -13.13 15.91
CA MET A 12 14.72 -12.93 17.16
C MET A 12 13.89 -11.64 17.18
N LEU A 13 14.33 -10.58 16.48
CA LEU A 13 13.52 -9.36 16.34
C LEU A 13 12.25 -9.61 15.52
N VAL A 14 12.34 -10.45 14.49
CA VAL A 14 11.19 -10.84 13.67
C VAL A 14 10.23 -11.71 14.49
N ALA A 15 10.72 -12.68 15.26
CA ALA A 15 9.89 -13.54 16.10
C ALA A 15 9.15 -12.78 17.22
N LEU A 16 9.80 -11.81 17.87
CA LEU A 16 9.17 -10.97 18.90
C LEU A 16 8.07 -10.05 18.35
N VAL A 17 8.18 -9.63 17.09
CA VAL A 17 7.11 -8.89 16.39
C VAL A 17 5.89 -9.79 16.13
N PHE A 18 6.06 -11.10 15.94
CA PHE A 18 4.95 -12.04 15.75
C PHE A 18 4.26 -12.48 17.06
N GLU A 19 4.96 -12.53 18.20
CA GLU A 19 4.33 -12.92 19.48
C GLU A 19 3.50 -11.81 20.14
N SER A 20 3.75 -10.53 19.80
CA SER A 20 3.00 -9.39 20.36
C SER A 20 1.61 -9.14 19.72
N VAL A 21 1.14 -10.07 18.89
CA VAL A 21 -0.07 -9.99 18.05
C VAL A 21 -1.39 -10.19 18.84
N ALA A 22 -1.33 -10.49 20.13
CA ALA A 22 -2.54 -10.70 20.95
C ALA A 22 -3.24 -9.41 21.41
N ASN A 23 -2.63 -8.22 21.27
CA ASN A 23 -3.23 -6.96 21.69
C ASN A 23 -3.49 -6.05 20.49
N VAL A 24 -4.60 -6.32 19.80
CA VAL A 24 -5.31 -5.31 19.01
C VAL A 24 -5.52 -4.11 19.93
N ILE A 25 -4.99 -2.94 19.57
CA ILE A 25 -5.27 -1.71 20.31
C ILE A 25 -6.79 -1.50 20.21
N PRO A 26 -7.57 -1.64 21.30
CA PRO A 26 -8.96 -1.20 21.26
C PRO A 26 -8.97 0.32 21.05
N PRO A 27 -9.98 0.89 20.37
CA PRO A 27 -10.13 2.34 20.29
C PRO A 27 -10.28 2.88 21.72
N ASN A 28 -9.20 3.48 22.26
CA ASN A 28 -9.22 4.00 23.62
C ASN A 28 -9.74 5.43 23.56
N SER A 29 -10.93 5.62 24.13
CA SER A 29 -11.75 6.84 24.05
C SER A 29 -11.37 7.89 25.10
N ASP A 30 -10.10 8.25 25.20
CA ASP A 30 -9.66 9.33 26.09
C ASP A 30 -8.76 10.32 25.33
N SER A 31 -9.40 11.14 24.50
CA SER A 31 -8.76 12.29 23.86
C SER A 31 -8.48 13.37 24.91
N LYS A 32 -7.23 13.48 25.36
CA LYS A 32 -6.75 14.70 26.00
C LYS A 32 -6.68 15.79 24.94
N ASN A 33 -7.28 16.94 25.26
CA ASN A 33 -7.30 18.14 24.42
C ASN A 33 -5.89 18.59 24.06
N VAL A 34 -5.41 18.16 22.90
CA VAL A 34 -4.26 18.77 22.22
C VAL A 34 -4.80 20.01 21.54
N THR A 35 -4.30 21.16 21.95
CA THR A 35 -4.54 22.46 21.32
C THR A 35 -4.27 22.35 19.82
N GLN A 36 -5.31 22.64 19.01
CA GLN A 36 -5.22 22.78 17.55
C GLN A 36 -4.37 24.01 17.20
N ASP A 37 -3.06 23.91 17.39
CA ASP A 37 -2.17 24.73 16.59
C ASP A 37 -2.24 24.20 15.17
N ASN A 38 -2.47 25.10 14.21
CA ASN A 38 -2.56 24.83 12.77
C ASN A 38 -1.23 24.25 12.26
N VAL A 39 -0.98 22.98 12.52
CA VAL A 39 0.03 22.20 11.80
C VAL A 39 -0.55 22.02 10.42
N GLU A 40 -0.08 22.81 9.45
CA GLU A 40 -0.21 22.47 8.03
C GLU A 40 0.34 21.06 7.87
N VAL A 41 -0.55 20.07 7.89
CA VAL A 41 -0.18 18.69 7.59
C VAL A 41 0.23 18.73 6.13
N PRO A 42 1.49 18.45 5.78
CA PRO A 42 1.88 18.49 4.39
C PRO A 42 1.12 17.37 3.68
N LEU A 43 0.09 17.78 2.92
CA LEU A 43 -0.92 17.00 2.19
C LEU A 43 -0.35 16.05 1.11
N LYS A 44 0.97 15.79 1.13
CA LYS A 44 1.69 14.95 0.17
C LYS A 44 2.34 13.72 0.80
N LYS A 45 2.12 13.50 2.10
CA LYS A 45 2.83 12.46 2.85
C LYS A 45 2.33 11.04 2.59
N PHE A 46 1.10 10.85 2.08
CA PHE A 46 0.51 9.51 1.89
C PHE A 46 -0.32 9.42 0.60
N ASP A 47 0.24 9.92 -0.50
CA ASP A 47 -0.47 9.90 -1.78
C ASP A 47 -0.61 8.47 -2.34
N TYR A 48 -1.78 8.22 -2.92
CA TYR A 48 -2.04 7.13 -3.84
C TYR A 48 -2.97 7.64 -4.94
N TYR A 49 -3.00 6.94 -6.06
CA TYR A 49 -3.80 7.35 -7.19
C TYR A 49 -4.21 6.18 -8.05
N VAL A 50 -5.30 6.35 -8.79
CA VAL A 50 -5.66 5.45 -9.89
C VAL A 50 -5.01 5.98 -11.14
N SER A 51 -4.07 5.20 -11.66
CA SER A 51 -3.42 5.54 -12.92
C SER A 51 -4.38 5.27 -14.06
N GLY A 52 -4.73 4.02 -14.30
CA GLY A 52 -5.49 3.60 -15.47
C GLY A 52 -6.24 2.31 -15.20
N PHE A 53 -6.45 1.55 -16.28
CA PHE A 53 -7.03 0.22 -16.25
C PHE A 53 -6.09 -0.80 -16.87
N ASP A 54 -6.17 -2.04 -16.40
CA ASP A 54 -5.47 -3.15 -17.04
C ASP A 54 -6.26 -3.72 -18.24
N TYR A 55 -5.76 -4.78 -18.88
CA TYR A 55 -6.44 -5.38 -20.04
C TYR A 55 -7.82 -5.99 -19.72
N ASP A 56 -8.12 -6.26 -18.45
CA ASP A 56 -9.41 -6.81 -17.99
C ASP A 56 -10.30 -5.70 -17.36
N ASN A 57 -10.04 -4.42 -17.67
CA ASN A 57 -10.74 -3.25 -17.14
C ASN A 57 -10.75 -3.16 -15.60
N ARG A 58 -9.72 -3.67 -14.92
CA ARG A 58 -9.55 -3.46 -13.47
C ARG A 58 -8.83 -2.13 -13.21
N PRO A 59 -9.31 -1.26 -12.31
CA PRO A 59 -8.60 -0.04 -11.93
C PRO A 59 -7.24 -0.36 -11.29
N ILE A 60 -6.23 0.42 -11.65
CA ILE A 60 -4.85 0.26 -11.16
C ILE A 60 -4.55 1.30 -10.10
N ILE A 61 -4.42 0.86 -8.85
CA ILE A 61 -4.04 1.68 -7.71
C ILE A 61 -2.51 1.70 -7.59
N ILE A 62 -1.90 2.87 -7.58
CA ILE A 62 -0.46 3.03 -7.35
C ILE A 62 -0.21 3.67 -5.99
N MET A 63 0.66 3.04 -5.19
CA MET A 63 1.07 3.49 -3.86
C MET A 63 2.59 3.67 -3.82
N ASP A 64 3.06 4.91 -3.75
CA ASP A 64 4.49 5.25 -3.67
C ASP A 64 4.94 5.23 -2.19
N SER A 65 5.15 4.02 -1.67
CA SER A 65 5.43 3.79 -0.25
C SER A 65 6.74 4.42 0.20
N GLY A 66 7.71 4.60 -0.69
CA GLY A 66 8.97 5.25 -0.36
C GLY A 66 8.85 6.73 -0.02
N LYS A 67 7.77 7.40 -0.47
CA LYS A 67 7.46 8.78 -0.10
C LYS A 67 6.69 8.89 1.21
N TRP A 68 6.21 7.78 1.75
CA TRP A 68 5.37 7.80 2.94
C TRP A 68 6.17 8.11 4.19
N ASP A 69 5.66 9.04 5.00
CA ASP A 69 6.22 9.33 6.33
C ASP A 69 5.58 8.43 7.39
N THR A 70 5.92 7.14 7.34
CA THR A 70 5.30 6.16 8.25
C THR A 70 5.56 6.44 9.73
N GLU A 71 6.66 7.14 10.05
CA GLU A 71 7.00 7.54 11.42
C GLU A 71 5.98 8.57 11.94
N TRP A 72 5.66 9.58 11.13
CA TRP A 72 4.65 10.58 11.49
C TRP A 72 3.27 9.97 11.78
N LEU A 73 2.88 8.92 11.04
CA LEU A 73 1.60 8.22 11.28
C LEU A 73 1.61 7.45 12.59
N VAL A 74 2.68 6.71 12.88
CA VAL A 74 2.71 5.87 14.09
C VAL A 74 2.80 6.70 15.37
N GLU A 75 3.32 7.93 15.28
CA GLU A 75 3.26 8.92 16.35
C GLU A 75 1.85 9.51 16.57
N ARG A 76 0.93 9.29 15.63
CA ARG A 76 -0.44 9.86 15.62
C ARG A 76 -1.48 8.76 15.37
N PRO A 77 -1.82 7.95 16.40
CA PRO A 77 -2.70 6.79 16.25
C PRO A 77 -4.08 7.10 15.65
N ASP A 78 -4.64 8.26 15.96
CA ASP A 78 -5.93 8.69 15.40
C ASP A 78 -5.82 8.94 13.89
N GLU A 79 -4.76 9.61 13.44
CA GLU A 79 -4.49 9.85 12.01
C GLU A 79 -4.17 8.54 11.28
N CYS A 80 -3.40 7.66 11.93
CA CYS A 80 -3.15 6.31 11.41
C CYS A 80 -4.46 5.52 11.18
N SER A 81 -5.38 5.58 12.15
CA SER A 81 -6.68 4.91 12.05
C SER A 81 -7.55 5.52 10.95
N LYS A 82 -7.52 6.84 10.79
CA LYS A 82 -8.20 7.54 9.68
C LYS A 82 -7.64 7.11 8.32
N VAL A 83 -6.32 7.08 8.16
CA VAL A 83 -5.66 6.63 6.91
C VAL A 83 -6.09 5.21 6.54
N LEU A 84 -6.05 4.28 7.50
CA LEU A 84 -6.47 2.88 7.28
C LEU A 84 -7.97 2.78 6.94
N GLY A 85 -8.81 3.54 7.65
CA GLY A 85 -10.25 3.59 7.39
C GLY A 85 -10.58 4.18 6.01
N ASN A 86 -9.88 5.24 5.61
CA ASN A 86 -10.04 5.87 4.31
C ASN A 86 -9.55 4.97 3.18
N TYR A 87 -8.45 4.23 3.38
CA TYR A 87 -8.06 3.17 2.45
C TYR A 87 -9.12 2.10 2.28
N ALA A 88 -9.69 1.61 3.38
CA ALA A 88 -10.73 0.59 3.31
C ALA A 88 -11.97 1.09 2.56
N LYS A 89 -12.45 2.29 2.89
CA LYS A 89 -13.58 2.93 2.19
C LYS A 89 -13.30 3.10 0.70
N TYR A 90 -12.08 3.49 0.36
CA TYR A 90 -11.70 3.72 -1.02
C TYR A 90 -11.66 2.44 -1.85
N VAL A 91 -11.04 1.38 -1.33
CA VAL A 91 -11.04 0.08 -2.00
C VAL A 91 -12.47 -0.44 -2.16
N ASP A 92 -13.31 -0.26 -1.14
CA ASP A 92 -14.74 -0.59 -1.24
C ASP A 92 -15.46 0.24 -2.32
N GLU A 93 -15.18 1.55 -2.44
CA GLU A 93 -15.76 2.41 -3.47
C GLU A 93 -15.33 1.99 -4.88
N LEU A 94 -14.03 1.73 -5.10
CA LEU A 94 -13.50 1.26 -6.38
C LEU A 94 -14.14 -0.04 -6.84
N SER A 95 -14.38 -0.93 -5.88
CA SER A 95 -14.98 -2.24 -6.12
C SER A 95 -16.51 -2.19 -6.08
N SER A 96 -17.11 -1.00 -6.11
CA SER A 96 -18.56 -0.83 -6.08
C SER A 96 -19.07 -0.24 -7.39
N GLY A 97 -20.36 -0.45 -7.67
CA GLY A 97 -21.05 0.20 -8.79
C GLY A 97 -20.98 1.73 -8.76
N THR A 98 -20.68 2.34 -7.60
CA THR A 98 -20.52 3.80 -7.47
C THR A 98 -19.33 4.31 -8.28
N PHE A 99 -18.19 3.61 -8.23
CA PHE A 99 -17.02 4.01 -9.01
C PHE A 99 -17.29 3.89 -10.51
N LYS A 100 -17.89 2.77 -10.93
CA LYS A 100 -18.32 2.54 -12.31
C LYS A 100 -19.24 3.65 -12.81
N TYR A 101 -20.27 4.00 -12.03
CA TYR A 101 -21.19 5.09 -12.35
C TYR A 101 -20.47 6.45 -12.50
N LYS A 102 -19.63 6.82 -11.52
CA LYS A 102 -18.87 8.08 -11.56
C LYS A 102 -17.92 8.15 -12.75
N PHE A 103 -17.25 7.04 -13.05
CA PHE A 103 -16.32 6.95 -14.16
C PHE A 103 -17.05 7.12 -15.51
N ASN A 104 -18.12 6.37 -15.72
CA ASN A 104 -18.89 6.41 -16.97
C ASN A 104 -19.48 7.82 -17.21
N ASN A 105 -19.97 8.48 -16.17
CA ASN A 105 -20.46 9.86 -16.27
C ASN A 105 -19.36 10.89 -16.58
N THR A 106 -18.14 10.67 -16.10
CA THR A 106 -17.03 11.62 -16.30
C THR A 106 -16.38 11.46 -17.67
N TYR A 107 -16.24 10.22 -18.14
CA TYR A 107 -15.45 9.89 -19.33
C TYR A 107 -16.30 9.40 -20.51
N GLY A 108 -17.63 9.31 -20.36
CA GLY A 108 -18.57 8.99 -21.43
C GLY A 108 -18.38 7.60 -22.04
N LYS A 109 -17.75 6.67 -21.31
CA LYS A 109 -17.52 5.29 -21.78
C LYS A 109 -18.49 4.37 -21.06
N ASP A 110 -19.30 3.63 -21.81
CA ASP A 110 -20.03 2.44 -21.32
C ASP A 110 -19.09 1.24 -21.11
N ASN A 111 -17.92 1.50 -20.52
CA ASN A 111 -16.98 0.44 -20.25
C ASN A 111 -17.48 -0.38 -19.05
N GLU A 112 -17.49 -1.69 -19.23
CA GLU A 112 -17.69 -2.61 -18.12
C GLU A 112 -16.42 -2.61 -17.27
N ILE A 113 -16.39 -1.73 -16.26
CA ILE A 113 -15.36 -1.71 -15.24
C ILE A 113 -15.53 -2.95 -14.36
N ASN A 114 -14.43 -3.68 -14.16
CA ASN A 114 -14.37 -4.82 -13.28
C ASN A 114 -14.37 -4.35 -11.80
N GLU A 115 -15.07 -5.07 -10.94
CA GLU A 115 -15.12 -4.78 -9.49
C GLU A 115 -13.83 -5.20 -8.77
N GLU A 116 -12.98 -6.01 -9.41
CA GLU A 116 -11.63 -6.27 -8.93
C GLU A 116 -10.69 -5.10 -9.21
N PHE A 117 -9.71 -4.88 -8.34
CA PHE A 117 -8.64 -3.91 -8.55
C PHE A 117 -7.27 -4.58 -8.70
N VAL A 118 -6.35 -3.82 -9.27
CA VAL A 118 -4.92 -4.12 -9.34
C VAL A 118 -4.19 -3.11 -8.47
N PHE A 119 -3.15 -3.51 -7.74
CA PHE A 119 -2.28 -2.55 -7.06
C PHE A 119 -0.81 -2.67 -7.47
N ILE A 120 -0.12 -1.53 -7.47
CA ILE A 120 1.32 -1.41 -7.60
C ILE A 120 1.82 -0.68 -6.36
N LYS A 121 2.61 -1.38 -5.54
CA LYS A 121 3.26 -0.83 -4.35
C LYS A 121 4.73 -0.65 -4.64
N ASP A 122 5.16 0.60 -4.67
CA ASP A 122 6.51 1.00 -5.01
C ASP A 122 7.30 1.38 -3.75
N TYR A 123 8.41 0.66 -3.52
CA TYR A 123 9.31 0.89 -2.38
C TYR A 123 10.55 1.72 -2.74
N ASP A 124 10.57 2.34 -3.91
CA ASP A 124 11.65 3.23 -4.33
C ASP A 124 11.86 4.38 -3.32
N ASN A 125 13.08 4.55 -2.82
CA ASN A 125 13.45 5.48 -1.73
C ASN A 125 12.87 5.19 -0.33
N TYR A 126 12.30 4.01 -0.10
CA TYR A 126 11.86 3.65 1.25
C TYR A 126 13.06 3.53 2.21
N ASP A 127 13.03 4.24 3.34
CA ASP A 127 14.06 4.09 4.38
C ASP A 127 13.76 2.87 5.26
N PHE A 128 14.57 1.84 5.13
CA PHE A 128 14.41 0.59 5.84
C PHE A 128 14.85 0.65 7.30
N ARG A 129 15.58 1.69 7.73
CA ARG A 129 15.82 1.90 9.17
C ARG A 129 14.50 2.00 9.93
N ARG A 130 13.44 2.46 9.26
CA ARG A 130 12.07 2.53 9.79
C ARG A 130 11.47 1.18 10.13
N VAL A 131 11.89 0.07 9.50
CA VAL A 131 11.36 -1.27 9.86
C VAL A 131 11.88 -1.77 11.21
N GLN A 132 12.91 -1.12 11.77
CA GLN A 132 13.35 -1.37 13.14
C GLN A 132 12.37 -0.78 14.17
N ASN A 133 11.54 0.18 13.76
CA ASN A 133 10.46 0.70 14.58
C ASN A 133 9.28 -0.29 14.59
N SER A 134 9.04 -0.91 15.74
CA SER A 134 7.97 -1.90 15.91
C SER A 134 6.58 -1.35 15.61
N ALA A 135 6.35 -0.05 15.80
CA ALA A 135 5.08 0.59 15.47
C ALA A 135 4.86 0.68 13.95
N VAL A 136 5.92 0.96 13.17
CA VAL A 136 5.87 0.95 11.71
C VAL A 136 5.62 -0.47 11.18
N THR A 137 6.23 -1.47 11.82
CA THR A 137 5.98 -2.87 11.46
C THR A 137 4.54 -3.30 11.77
N LYS A 138 3.97 -2.86 12.89
CA LYS A 138 2.55 -3.06 13.23
C LYS A 138 1.61 -2.39 12.22
N LEU A 139 1.94 -1.17 11.78
CA LEU A 139 1.19 -0.51 10.70
C LEU A 139 1.25 -1.33 9.40
N GLY A 140 2.42 -1.87 9.04
CA GLY A 140 2.55 -2.79 7.92
C GLY A 140 1.65 -4.02 8.05
N GLN A 141 1.58 -4.63 9.24
CA GLN A 141 0.68 -5.75 9.52
C GLN A 141 -0.81 -5.37 9.38
N GLN A 142 -1.19 -4.16 9.82
CA GLN A 142 -2.57 -3.67 9.65
C GLN A 142 -2.94 -3.51 8.17
N PHE A 143 -2.03 -3.00 7.34
CA PHE A 143 -2.24 -2.95 5.89
C PHE A 143 -2.38 -4.34 5.26
N LEU A 144 -1.56 -5.30 5.71
CA LEU A 144 -1.65 -6.68 5.25
C LEU A 144 -2.99 -7.34 5.66
N HIS A 145 -3.47 -7.06 6.87
CA HIS A 145 -4.79 -7.50 7.32
C HIS A 145 -5.92 -6.88 6.48
N LEU A 146 -5.84 -5.59 6.17
CA LEU A 146 -6.78 -4.93 5.26
C LEU A 146 -6.75 -5.54 3.87
N LEU A 147 -5.57 -5.83 3.32
CA LEU A 147 -5.45 -6.48 2.03
C LEU A 147 -6.12 -7.86 2.02
N LYS A 148 -5.99 -8.62 3.12
CA LYS A 148 -6.69 -9.90 3.32
C LYS A 148 -8.21 -9.74 3.32
N LYS A 149 -8.73 -8.68 3.94
CA LYS A 149 -10.18 -8.36 3.91
C LYS A 149 -10.68 -8.16 2.47
N PHE A 150 -9.83 -7.66 1.58
CA PHE A 150 -10.15 -7.40 0.17
C PHE A 150 -9.69 -8.51 -0.79
N GLU A 151 -9.40 -9.71 -0.29
CA GLU A 151 -8.92 -10.84 -1.12
C GLU A 151 -9.82 -11.14 -2.32
N SER A 152 -11.14 -11.11 -2.14
CA SER A 152 -12.10 -11.38 -3.22
C SER A 152 -12.19 -10.26 -4.26
N LYS A 153 -11.68 -9.06 -3.94
CA LYS A 153 -11.66 -7.88 -4.80
C LYS A 153 -10.29 -7.64 -5.42
N LEU A 154 -9.28 -8.43 -5.05
CA LEU A 154 -7.93 -8.30 -5.58
C LEU A 154 -7.76 -9.17 -6.83
N GLY A 155 -7.60 -8.55 -7.99
CA GLY A 155 -7.23 -9.26 -9.22
C GLY A 155 -5.78 -9.77 -9.13
N TYR A 156 -4.82 -8.85 -9.03
CA TYR A 156 -3.41 -9.14 -8.74
C TYR A 156 -2.70 -7.90 -8.20
N GLY A 157 -1.49 -8.09 -7.66
CA GLY A 157 -0.67 -7.02 -7.11
C GLY A 157 0.79 -7.11 -7.54
N PHE A 158 1.45 -5.97 -7.52
CA PHE A 158 2.88 -5.84 -7.75
C PHE A 158 3.52 -5.13 -6.58
N ILE A 159 4.57 -5.71 -6.00
CA ILE A 159 5.47 -5.02 -5.08
C ILE A 159 6.80 -4.85 -5.82
N ILE A 160 7.17 -3.61 -6.13
CA ILE A 160 8.37 -3.28 -6.91
C ILE A 160 9.34 -2.42 -6.13
N ASN A 161 10.59 -2.41 -6.57
CA ASN A 161 11.68 -1.73 -5.88
C ASN A 161 11.84 -2.17 -4.42
N ALA A 162 11.40 -3.40 -4.11
CA ALA A 162 11.58 -3.98 -2.78
C ALA A 162 13.06 -4.32 -2.58
N ASN A 163 13.70 -3.71 -1.60
CA ASN A 163 15.04 -4.15 -1.24
C ASN A 163 15.01 -5.61 -0.68
N PRO A 164 16.17 -6.27 -0.51
CA PRO A 164 16.21 -7.63 0.00
C PRO A 164 15.49 -7.84 1.34
N LEU A 165 15.50 -6.83 2.23
CA LEU A 165 14.84 -6.91 3.52
C LEU A 165 13.31 -6.90 3.40
N VAL A 166 12.71 -6.04 2.56
CA VAL A 166 11.25 -6.09 2.32
C VAL A 166 10.87 -7.39 1.61
N GLN A 167 11.67 -7.89 0.67
CA GLN A 167 11.39 -9.19 0.07
C GLN A 167 11.33 -10.30 1.13
N GLN A 168 12.29 -10.32 2.06
CA GLN A 168 12.27 -11.27 3.18
C GLN A 168 11.07 -11.09 4.10
N LEU A 169 10.74 -9.85 4.49
CA LEU A 169 9.59 -9.56 5.36
C LEU A 169 8.27 -9.95 4.70
N MET A 170 8.13 -9.74 3.40
CA MET A 170 6.93 -10.13 2.65
C MET A 170 6.82 -11.65 2.51
N GLU A 171 7.94 -12.34 2.27
CA GLU A 171 7.96 -13.81 2.24
C GLU A 171 7.56 -14.40 3.60
N LEU A 172 8.05 -13.83 4.71
CA LEU A 172 7.63 -14.23 6.06
C LEU A 172 6.15 -13.95 6.33
N SER A 173 5.61 -12.89 5.73
CA SER A 173 4.20 -12.51 5.87
C SER A 173 3.24 -13.35 5.02
N ARG A 174 3.76 -14.16 4.08
CA ARG A 174 2.96 -15.00 3.18
C ARG A 174 2.02 -15.93 3.96
N SER A 175 2.49 -16.54 5.05
CA SER A 175 1.69 -17.44 5.89
C SER A 175 0.53 -16.74 6.59
N THR A 176 0.72 -15.49 7.04
CA THR A 176 -0.30 -14.72 7.76
C THR A 176 -1.43 -14.26 6.84
N VAL A 177 -1.05 -13.82 5.65
CA VAL A 177 -1.95 -13.18 4.69
C VAL A 177 -2.64 -14.20 3.79
N GLY A 178 -2.02 -15.37 3.57
CA GLY A 178 -2.63 -16.51 2.89
C GLY A 178 -2.61 -16.39 1.37
N ARG A 179 -3.67 -16.91 0.71
CA ARG A 179 -3.76 -17.04 -0.75
C ARG A 179 -3.69 -15.71 -1.51
N VAL A 180 -3.99 -14.60 -0.85
CA VAL A 180 -3.75 -13.25 -1.38
C VAL A 180 -2.32 -13.08 -1.93
N PHE A 181 -1.30 -13.62 -1.25
CA PHE A 181 0.10 -13.50 -1.72
C PHE A 181 0.39 -14.29 -2.98
N GLU A 182 -0.42 -15.28 -3.35
CA GLU A 182 -0.26 -16.03 -4.60
C GLU A 182 -0.57 -15.14 -5.82
N ARG A 183 -1.31 -14.03 -5.61
CA ARG A 183 -1.64 -13.05 -6.64
C ARG A 183 -0.72 -11.83 -6.62
N ILE A 184 0.32 -11.82 -5.78
CA ILE A 184 1.21 -10.68 -5.60
C ILE A 184 2.62 -11.06 -6.06
N ASP A 185 3.05 -10.43 -7.15
CA ASP A 185 4.42 -10.57 -7.63
C ASP A 185 5.34 -9.57 -6.93
N ILE A 186 6.45 -10.07 -6.37
CA ILE A 186 7.42 -9.26 -5.63
C ILE A 186 8.72 -9.18 -6.43
N TYR A 187 9.17 -7.97 -6.71
CA TYR A 187 10.37 -7.69 -7.46
C TYR A 187 11.32 -6.76 -6.71
N GLY A 188 12.62 -6.99 -6.93
CA GLY A 188 13.68 -6.13 -6.44
C GLY A 188 13.78 -4.77 -7.14
N THR A 189 14.91 -4.09 -6.95
CA THR A 189 15.21 -2.77 -7.52
C THR A 189 15.57 -2.80 -9.02
N ASN A 190 15.72 -3.97 -9.62
CA ASN A 190 16.07 -4.08 -11.04
C ASN A 190 14.84 -3.89 -11.93
N SER A 191 14.63 -2.67 -12.43
CA SER A 191 13.52 -2.30 -13.31
C SER A 191 13.43 -3.10 -14.60
N ARG A 192 14.55 -3.59 -15.13
CA ARG A 192 14.56 -4.47 -16.31
C ARG A 192 13.84 -5.79 -16.07
N LYS A 193 13.66 -6.21 -14.81
CA LYS A 193 12.92 -7.42 -14.45
C LYS A 193 11.43 -7.17 -14.28
N TRP A 194 11.05 -6.07 -13.61
CA TRP A 194 9.65 -5.83 -13.26
C TRP A 194 8.85 -5.03 -14.29
N ILE A 195 9.47 -4.10 -15.03
CA ILE A 195 8.77 -3.33 -16.08
C ILE A 195 8.11 -4.24 -17.12
N PRO A 196 8.80 -5.26 -17.69
CA PRO A 196 8.17 -6.13 -18.68
C PRO A 196 6.97 -6.92 -18.13
N GLN A 197 6.96 -7.19 -16.82
CA GLN A 197 5.87 -7.93 -16.16
C GLN A 197 4.64 -7.04 -15.97
N LEU A 198 4.84 -5.76 -15.64
CA LEU A 198 3.76 -4.76 -15.63
C LEU A 198 3.14 -4.63 -17.03
N LEU A 199 3.96 -4.36 -18.05
CA LEU A 199 3.49 -4.11 -19.42
C LEU A 199 2.85 -5.33 -20.09
N ARG A 200 3.11 -6.54 -19.60
CA ARG A 200 2.41 -7.76 -20.03
C ARG A 200 0.95 -7.79 -19.57
N LYS A 201 0.63 -7.17 -18.43
CA LYS A 201 -0.72 -7.19 -17.84
C LYS A 201 -1.45 -5.85 -17.96
N ILE A 202 -0.73 -4.76 -18.22
CA ILE A 202 -1.26 -3.41 -18.21
C ILE A 202 -0.88 -2.71 -19.53
N PRO A 203 -1.85 -2.05 -20.23
CA PRO A 203 -1.55 -1.24 -21.41
C PRO A 203 -0.56 -0.10 -21.12
N VAL A 204 0.30 0.20 -22.08
CA VAL A 204 1.36 1.22 -21.96
C VAL A 204 0.78 2.61 -21.65
N ASP A 205 -0.34 2.97 -22.26
CA ASP A 205 -1.03 4.24 -22.10
C ASP A 205 -1.79 4.39 -20.77
N GLN A 206 -1.83 3.32 -19.96
CA GLN A 206 -2.52 3.26 -18.66
C GLN A 206 -1.54 3.28 -17.47
N LEU A 207 -0.23 3.41 -17.75
CA LEU A 207 0.82 3.53 -16.73
C LEU A 207 1.66 4.79 -16.89
N PRO A 208 2.19 5.34 -15.79
CA PRO A 208 3.14 6.44 -15.85
C PRO A 208 4.48 6.05 -16.46
N PRO A 209 5.24 7.01 -17.03
CA PRO A 209 6.59 6.78 -17.54
C PRO A 209 7.55 6.11 -16.54
N LYS A 210 7.42 6.43 -15.23
CA LYS A 210 8.22 5.78 -14.16
C LYS A 210 8.08 4.25 -14.17
N TYR A 211 6.92 3.74 -14.61
CA TYR A 211 6.59 2.32 -14.65
C TYR A 211 6.67 1.72 -16.06
N GLY A 212 7.25 2.46 -17.03
CA GLY A 212 7.41 2.03 -18.42
C GLY A 212 6.23 2.37 -19.33
N GLY A 213 5.25 3.13 -18.86
CA GLY A 213 4.10 3.58 -19.65
C GLY A 213 4.26 4.96 -20.29
N SER A 214 3.16 5.52 -20.79
CA SER A 214 3.11 6.85 -21.44
C SER A 214 2.07 7.80 -20.83
N GLN A 215 1.43 7.42 -19.72
CA GLN A 215 0.42 8.22 -19.06
C GLN A 215 1.03 9.33 -18.20
N HIS A 216 0.74 10.60 -18.48
CA HIS A 216 1.32 11.70 -17.70
C HIS A 216 0.48 12.12 -16.49
N GLU A 217 -0.84 11.94 -16.54
CA GLU A 217 -1.76 12.38 -15.49
C GLU A 217 -2.61 11.21 -14.97
N PRO A 218 -2.78 11.06 -13.64
CA PRO A 218 -3.65 10.03 -13.08
C PRO A 218 -5.13 10.34 -13.38
N ILE A 219 -5.97 9.31 -13.48
CA ILE A 219 -7.42 9.49 -13.63
C ILE A 219 -8.01 10.08 -12.35
N PHE A 220 -7.54 9.61 -11.20
CA PHE A 220 -7.94 10.12 -9.89
C PHE A 220 -6.76 10.12 -8.93
N LYS A 221 -6.59 11.22 -8.19
CA LYS A 221 -5.61 11.33 -7.11
C LYS A 221 -6.34 11.48 -5.78
N TYR A 222 -5.84 10.79 -4.76
CA TYR A 222 -6.44 10.80 -3.43
C TYR A 222 -5.38 11.05 -2.36
N ASP A 223 -5.81 11.72 -1.29
CA ASP A 223 -5.07 11.85 -0.05
C ASP A 223 -5.73 10.97 1.02
N PHE A 224 -4.98 10.06 1.64
CA PHE A 224 -5.48 9.20 2.70
C PHE A 224 -5.97 9.96 3.92
N LEU A 225 -5.41 11.11 4.24
CA LEU A 225 -5.78 11.87 5.43
C LEU A 225 -7.12 12.57 5.25
N LEU A 226 -7.33 13.17 4.09
CA LEU A 226 -8.57 13.88 3.77
C LEU A 226 -9.71 12.92 3.40
N GLY A 227 -9.39 11.71 2.93
CA GLY A 227 -10.40 10.78 2.40
C GLY A 227 -11.16 11.38 1.21
N ALA A 228 -10.54 12.31 0.49
CA ALA A 228 -11.13 13.08 -0.58
C ALA A 228 -10.21 13.09 -1.81
N LYS A 229 -10.82 13.32 -2.98
CA LYS A 229 -10.09 13.55 -4.24
C LYS A 229 -9.37 14.90 -4.16
N ILE A 230 -8.11 14.93 -4.59
CA ILE A 230 -7.28 16.14 -4.69
C ILE A 230 -6.96 16.49 -6.14
#